data_AF-A0A352BG11-F1
#
_entry.id   AF-A0A352BG11-F1
#
_cell.length_a   1.000
_cell.length_b   1.000
_cell.length_c   1.000
_cell.angle_alpha   90.00
_cell.angle_beta   90.00
_cell.angle_gamma   90.00
#
_symmetry.space_group_name_H-M   'P 1'
#
loop_
_entity.id
_entity.type
_entity.pdbx_description
1 polymer ?
#
loop_
_entity_poly.entity_id
_entity_poly.type
_entity_poly.pdbx_seq_one_letter_code
_entity_poly.pdbx_strand_id
1 'polypeptide(L)'
;MDTELIVWSKTLLSSYRCFEPLCSALDKNVMEYSLKAGVSNNTYMLATTIIKIIGRKKFIINEKIFIDGILYRLPSDAARLLTVRYIDGVKTELCSKTLGISQRTFFRHLTKSLDLFAQEISRQGYTSSMLKKVFENESWVLDIFETYKSKNEDCDYLNLALSSTKRKRVRLVEGF
;
A
#
# COMPACT_ATOMS: atom_id res chain seq x y z
N MET A 1 -21.21 -9.52 -4.45
CA MET A 1 -20.09 -8.59 -4.22
C MET A 1 -18.82 -9.31 -4.64
N ASP A 2 -17.92 -8.65 -5.36
CA ASP A 2 -16.67 -9.26 -5.82
C ASP A 2 -15.76 -9.55 -4.61
N THR A 3 -15.60 -10.82 -4.29
CA THR A 3 -14.76 -11.29 -3.17
C THR A 3 -13.32 -10.81 -3.32
N GLU A 4 -12.84 -10.60 -4.56
CA GLU A 4 -11.49 -10.14 -4.82
C GLU A 4 -11.32 -8.65 -4.49
N LEU A 5 -12.37 -7.83 -4.60
CA LEU A 5 -12.34 -6.42 -4.15
C LEU A 5 -12.17 -6.30 -2.63
N ILE A 6 -12.67 -7.27 -1.85
CA ILE A 6 -12.43 -7.31 -0.41
C ILE A 6 -10.94 -7.57 -0.12
N VAL A 7 -10.30 -8.47 -0.88
CA VAL A 7 -8.85 -8.72 -0.79
C VAL A 7 -8.07 -7.47 -1.16
N TRP A 8 -8.46 -6.77 -2.23
CA TRP A 8 -7.90 -5.48 -2.59
C TRP A 8 -8.09 -4.42 -1.52
N SER A 9 -9.25 -4.37 -0.86
CA SER A 9 -9.51 -3.42 0.24
C SER A 9 -8.49 -3.61 1.38
N LYS A 10 -8.27 -4.87 1.81
CA LYS A 10 -7.24 -5.19 2.80
C LYS A 10 -5.84 -4.81 2.31
N THR A 11 -5.55 -5.06 1.04
CA THR A 11 -4.25 -4.78 0.42
C THR A 11 -3.94 -3.29 0.39
N LEU A 12 -4.88 -2.47 -0.08
CA LEU A 12 -4.75 -1.02 -0.15
C LEU A 12 -4.58 -0.40 1.25
N LEU A 13 -5.42 -0.80 2.21
CA LEU A 13 -5.32 -0.29 3.57
C LEU A 13 -4.00 -0.66 4.24
N SER A 14 -3.49 -1.86 3.97
CA SER A 14 -2.21 -2.31 4.54
C SER A 14 -0.99 -1.70 3.86
N SER A 15 -1.10 -1.41 2.56
CA SER A 15 -0.04 -0.75 1.80
C SER A 15 0.15 0.70 2.23
N TYR A 16 -0.92 1.33 2.75
CA TYR A 16 -0.93 2.72 3.24
C TYR A 16 0.21 3.02 4.23
N ARG A 17 0.46 2.13 5.20
CA ARG A 17 1.52 2.29 6.21
C ARG A 17 2.92 2.39 5.59
N CYS A 18 3.10 1.87 4.38
CA CYS A 18 4.38 1.87 3.68
C CYS A 18 4.60 3.14 2.85
N PHE A 19 3.57 3.94 2.56
CA PHE A 19 3.67 5.06 1.62
C PHE A 19 4.67 6.13 2.06
N GLU A 20 4.61 6.57 3.31
CA GLU A 20 5.49 7.62 3.82
C GLU A 20 6.97 7.19 3.92
N PRO A 21 7.30 5.99 4.47
CA PRO A 21 8.65 5.45 4.40
C PRO A 21 9.16 5.29 2.95
N LEU A 22 8.30 4.85 2.02
CA LEU A 22 8.68 4.68 0.61
C LEU A 22 8.96 6.02 -0.06
N CYS A 23 8.10 7.03 0.11
CA CYS A 23 8.33 8.38 -0.40
C CYS A 23 9.66 8.96 0.12
N SER A 24 9.94 8.79 1.41
CA SER A 24 11.19 9.23 2.03
C SER A 24 12.41 8.51 1.44
N ALA A 25 12.31 7.21 1.16
CA ALA A 25 13.38 6.45 0.52
C ALA A 25 13.59 6.86 -0.95
N LEU A 26 12.52 7.16 -1.69
CA LEU A 26 12.60 7.66 -3.06
C LEU A 26 13.28 9.03 -3.10
N ASP A 27 12.96 9.94 -2.17
CA ASP A 27 13.61 11.26 -2.07
C ASP A 27 15.13 11.12 -1.79
N LYS A 28 15.51 10.22 -0.89
CA LYS A 28 16.93 9.91 -0.64
C LYS A 28 17.62 9.40 -1.90
N ASN A 29 16.97 8.53 -2.68
CA ASN A 29 17.53 8.05 -3.94
C ASN A 29 17.68 9.18 -4.97
N VAL A 30 16.70 10.09 -5.09
CA VAL A 30 16.81 11.26 -5.99
C VAL A 30 18.02 12.10 -5.61
N MET A 31 18.22 12.38 -4.32
CA MET A 31 19.40 13.13 -3.84
C MET A 31 20.70 12.40 -4.18
N GLU A 32 20.77 11.08 -3.95
CA GLU A 32 21.95 10.26 -4.27
C GLU A 32 22.30 10.32 -5.77
N TYR A 33 21.31 10.18 -6.66
CA TYR A 33 21.55 10.26 -8.11
C TYR A 33 21.91 11.68 -8.56
N SER A 34 21.34 12.70 -7.94
CA SER A 34 21.63 14.11 -8.27
C SER A 34 23.08 14.46 -7.93
N LEU A 35 23.59 14.00 -6.79
CA LEU A 35 25.00 14.19 -6.41
C LEU A 35 25.96 13.49 -7.37
N LYS A 36 25.60 12.28 -7.86
CA LYS A 36 26.39 11.54 -8.85
C LYS A 36 26.43 12.21 -10.22
N ALA A 37 25.42 13.00 -10.57
CA ALA A 37 25.35 13.70 -11.86
C ALA A 37 26.42 14.78 -12.03
N GLY A 38 26.92 15.36 -10.93
CA GLY A 38 28.01 16.35 -10.99
C GLY A 38 29.39 15.76 -11.33
N VAL A 39 29.55 14.43 -11.26
CA VAL A 39 30.84 13.73 -11.41
C VAL A 39 30.81 12.72 -12.57
N SER A 40 29.64 12.42 -13.11
CA SER A 40 29.40 11.37 -14.10
C SER A 40 29.31 11.93 -15.53
N ASN A 41 29.91 11.22 -16.50
CA ASN A 41 29.75 11.52 -17.94
C ASN A 41 28.40 11.03 -18.53
N ASN A 42 27.50 10.47 -17.71
CA ASN A 42 26.24 9.89 -18.16
C ASN A 42 25.01 10.60 -17.56
N THR A 43 25.00 11.94 -17.68
CA THR A 43 23.94 12.82 -17.17
C THR A 43 22.55 12.43 -17.68
N TYR A 44 22.44 11.99 -18.93
CA TYR A 44 21.16 11.58 -19.52
C TYR A 44 20.54 10.37 -18.81
N MET A 45 21.33 9.32 -18.55
CA MET A 45 20.83 8.13 -17.84
C MET A 45 20.46 8.42 -16.38
N LEU A 46 21.18 9.34 -15.73
CA LEU A 46 20.84 9.78 -14.39
C LEU A 46 19.54 10.59 -14.37
N ALA A 47 19.37 11.52 -15.31
CA ALA A 47 18.15 12.32 -15.44
C ALA A 47 16.92 11.43 -15.70
N THR A 48 17.02 10.46 -16.62
CA THR A 48 15.92 9.51 -16.88
C THR A 48 15.59 8.64 -15.66
N THR A 49 16.60 8.26 -14.87
CA THR A 49 16.39 7.52 -13.61
C THR A 49 15.67 8.37 -12.57
N ILE A 50 16.07 9.63 -12.39
CA ILE A 50 15.41 10.57 -11.47
C ILE A 50 13.95 10.77 -11.87
N ILE A 51 13.66 10.97 -13.16
CA ILE A 51 12.29 11.11 -13.67
C ILE A 51 11.44 9.88 -13.32
N LYS A 52 11.96 8.67 -13.49
CA LYS A 52 11.25 7.43 -13.11
C LYS A 52 10.95 7.38 -11.60
N ILE A 53 11.90 7.78 -10.76
CA ILE A 53 11.73 7.80 -9.30
C ILE A 53 10.65 8.82 -8.89
N ILE A 54 10.67 10.02 -9.48
CA ILE A 54 9.66 11.06 -9.25
C ILE A 54 8.28 10.57 -9.72
N GLY A 55 8.20 9.95 -10.89
CA GLY A 55 6.95 9.35 -11.40
C GLY A 55 6.38 8.31 -10.44
N ARG A 56 7.23 7.44 -9.90
CA ARG A 56 6.82 6.46 -8.88
C ARG A 56 6.38 7.10 -7.57
N LYS A 57 7.01 8.19 -7.13
CA LYS A 57 6.58 8.95 -5.94
C LYS A 57 5.19 9.56 -6.16
N LYS A 58 4.96 10.17 -7.32
CA LYS A 58 3.65 10.73 -7.70
C LYS A 58 2.56 9.65 -7.67
N PHE A 59 2.86 8.46 -8.17
CA PHE A 59 1.96 7.31 -8.08
C PHE A 59 1.58 7.00 -6.62
N ILE A 60 2.56 6.83 -5.72
CA ILE A 60 2.30 6.53 -4.29
C ILE A 60 1.44 7.61 -3.62
N ILE A 61 1.70 8.90 -3.91
CA ILE A 61 0.91 10.01 -3.37
C ILE A 61 -0.53 9.95 -3.87
N ASN A 62 -0.73 9.68 -5.16
CA ASN A 62 -2.08 9.55 -5.73
C ASN A 62 -2.85 8.38 -5.10
N GLU A 63 -2.19 7.25 -4.86
CA GLU A 63 -2.80 6.10 -4.17
C GLU A 63 -3.19 6.43 -2.72
N LYS A 64 -2.36 7.21 -2.01
CA LYS A 64 -2.72 7.71 -0.68
C LYS A 64 -4.00 8.55 -0.72
N ILE A 65 -4.06 9.52 -1.64
CA ILE A 65 -5.23 10.38 -1.82
C ILE A 65 -6.47 9.57 -2.18
N PHE A 66 -6.32 8.54 -3.02
CA PHE A 66 -7.41 7.63 -3.37
C PHE A 66 -7.97 6.91 -2.15
N ILE A 67 -7.12 6.32 -1.31
CA ILE A 67 -7.53 5.62 -0.09
C ILE A 67 -8.19 6.60 0.90
N ASP A 68 -7.58 7.77 1.12
CA ASP A 68 -8.13 8.82 1.98
C ASP A 68 -9.52 9.26 1.50
N GLY A 69 -9.69 9.41 0.19
CA GLY A 69 -10.96 9.76 -0.44
C GLY A 69 -12.06 8.71 -0.27
N ILE A 70 -11.69 7.42 -0.22
CA ILE A 70 -12.62 6.33 0.11
C ILE A 70 -12.97 6.36 1.60
N LEU A 71 -11.98 6.43 2.48
CA LEU A 71 -12.19 6.46 3.94
C LEU A 71 -13.09 7.62 4.36
N TYR A 72 -12.93 8.79 3.74
CA TYR A 72 -13.76 9.97 4.00
C TYR A 72 -15.25 9.77 3.69
N ARG A 73 -15.58 8.85 2.77
CA ARG A 73 -16.97 8.58 2.34
C ARG A 73 -17.63 7.47 3.17
N LEU A 74 -16.85 6.75 3.97
CA LEU A 74 -17.38 5.72 4.84
C LEU A 74 -18.00 6.32 6.11
N PRO A 75 -18.94 5.62 6.75
CA PRO A 75 -19.38 5.98 8.10
C PRO A 75 -18.17 6.08 9.04
N SER A 76 -18.16 7.09 9.91
CA SER A 76 -17.02 7.40 10.78
C SER A 76 -16.52 6.19 11.59
N ASP A 77 -17.43 5.34 12.07
CA ASP A 77 -17.04 4.13 12.80
C ASP A 77 -16.34 3.09 11.93
N ALA A 78 -16.78 2.91 10.69
CA ALA A 78 -16.15 1.99 9.75
C ALA A 78 -14.77 2.50 9.34
N ALA A 79 -14.66 3.79 9.01
CA ALA A 79 -13.38 4.42 8.66
C ALA A 79 -12.36 4.31 9.81
N ARG A 80 -12.78 4.64 11.04
CA ARG A 80 -11.95 4.53 12.24
C ARG A 80 -11.50 3.09 12.48
N LEU A 81 -12.42 2.12 12.36
CA LEU A 81 -12.11 0.71 12.57
C LEU A 81 -11.06 0.20 11.58
N LEU A 82 -11.20 0.54 10.30
CA LEU A 82 -10.26 0.18 9.25
C LEU A 82 -8.89 0.85 9.46
N THR A 83 -8.88 2.12 9.84
CA THR A 83 -7.65 2.88 10.11
C THR A 83 -6.86 2.24 11.23
N VAL A 84 -7.50 2.04 12.40
CA VAL A 84 -6.83 1.44 13.57
C VAL A 84 -6.29 0.04 13.25
N ARG A 85 -7.07 -0.77 12.53
CA ARG A 85 -6.66 -2.14 12.21
C ARG A 85 -5.51 -2.16 11.19
N TYR A 86 -5.65 -1.50 10.05
CA TYR A 86 -4.77 -1.70 8.89
C TYR A 86 -3.71 -0.61 8.73
N ILE A 87 -4.04 0.65 9.03
CA ILE A 87 -3.12 1.78 8.88
C ILE A 87 -2.20 1.87 10.11
N ASP A 88 -2.79 1.88 11.30
CA ASP A 88 -2.03 1.92 12.56
C ASP A 88 -1.45 0.54 12.90
N GLY A 89 -1.98 -0.53 12.28
CA GLY A 89 -1.48 -1.90 12.44
C GLY A 89 -1.78 -2.49 13.82
N VAL A 90 -2.81 -1.99 14.52
CA VAL A 90 -3.18 -2.49 15.84
C VAL A 90 -3.77 -3.90 15.73
N LYS A 91 -3.34 -4.77 16.64
CA LYS A 91 -3.81 -6.16 16.71
C LYS A 91 -5.27 -6.24 17.14
N THR A 92 -6.01 -7.20 16.59
CA THR A 92 -7.44 -7.42 16.87
C THR A 92 -7.75 -7.58 18.36
N GLU A 93 -6.90 -8.26 19.12
CA GLU A 93 -7.08 -8.44 20.56
C GLU A 93 -7.05 -7.10 21.30
N LEU A 94 -6.17 -6.18 20.89
CA LEU A 94 -6.05 -4.87 21.50
C LEU A 94 -7.21 -3.98 21.07
N CYS A 95 -7.59 -3.98 19.79
CA CYS A 95 -8.73 -3.22 19.30
C CYS A 95 -10.03 -3.59 20.01
N SER A 96 -10.30 -4.89 20.15
CA SER A 96 -11.51 -5.40 20.81
C SER A 96 -11.56 -5.02 22.29
N LYS A 97 -10.43 -5.12 23.00
CA LYS A 97 -10.30 -4.66 24.39
C LYS A 97 -10.53 -3.16 24.53
N THR A 98 -9.90 -2.33 23.70
CA THR A 98 -10.06 -0.87 23.74
C THR A 98 -11.49 -0.42 23.45
N LEU A 99 -12.19 -1.14 22.57
CA LEU A 99 -13.58 -0.84 22.22
C LEU A 99 -14.60 -1.48 23.19
N GLY A 100 -14.17 -2.30 24.16
CA GLY A 100 -15.06 -2.98 25.10
C GLY A 100 -16.01 -3.99 24.44
N ILE A 101 -15.62 -4.57 23.29
CA ILE A 101 -16.43 -5.54 22.54
C ILE A 101 -15.74 -6.90 22.44
N SER A 102 -16.52 -7.96 22.27
CA SER A 102 -15.93 -9.28 21.98
C SER A 102 -15.17 -9.28 20.66
N GLN A 103 -14.12 -10.12 20.56
CA GLN A 103 -13.39 -10.29 19.29
C GLN A 103 -14.32 -10.69 18.14
N ARG A 104 -15.31 -11.56 18.39
CA ARG A 104 -16.30 -11.96 17.39
C ARG A 104 -17.09 -10.76 16.87
N THR A 105 -17.54 -9.88 17.76
CA THR A 105 -18.24 -8.64 17.39
C THR A 105 -17.32 -7.72 16.59
N PHE A 106 -16.07 -7.57 17.02
CA PHE A 106 -15.05 -6.80 16.31
C PHE A 106 -14.85 -7.32 14.89
N PHE A 107 -14.63 -8.63 14.70
CA PHE A 107 -14.47 -9.23 13.38
C PHE A 107 -15.69 -9.00 12.50
N ARG A 108 -16.91 -9.13 13.04
CA ARG A 108 -18.13 -8.85 12.28
C ARG A 108 -18.21 -7.41 11.81
N HIS A 109 -17.85 -6.45 12.67
CA HIS A 109 -17.80 -5.04 12.29
C HIS A 109 -16.70 -4.75 11.28
N LEU A 110 -15.55 -5.42 11.41
CA LEU A 110 -14.42 -5.30 10.50
C LEU A 110 -14.77 -5.81 9.11
N THR A 111 -15.38 -6.99 9.00
CA THR A 111 -15.86 -7.55 7.73
C THR A 111 -16.86 -6.61 7.07
N LYS A 112 -17.87 -6.15 7.83
CA LYS A 112 -18.85 -5.18 7.30
C LYS A 112 -18.19 -3.88 6.83
N SER A 113 -17.16 -3.41 7.52
CA SER A 113 -16.43 -2.19 7.14
C SER A 113 -15.62 -2.40 5.86
N LEU A 114 -15.00 -3.58 5.69
CA LEU A 114 -14.32 -3.95 4.44
C LEU A 114 -15.29 -4.06 3.27
N ASP A 115 -16.49 -4.60 3.50
CA ASP A 115 -17.54 -4.67 2.47
C ASP A 115 -17.96 -3.27 2.01
N LEU A 116 -18.11 -2.33 2.95
CA LEU A 116 -18.40 -0.93 2.63
C LEU A 116 -17.24 -0.27 1.86
N PHE A 117 -16.00 -0.55 2.25
CA PHE A 117 -14.82 -0.06 1.53
C PHE A 117 -14.78 -0.59 0.09
N ALA A 118 -15.02 -1.90 -0.10
CA ALA A 118 -15.07 -2.54 -1.41
C ALA A 118 -16.22 -1.99 -2.28
N GLN A 119 -17.39 -1.74 -1.69
CA GLN A 119 -18.50 -1.05 -2.37
C GLN A 119 -18.08 0.34 -2.86
N GLU A 120 -17.38 1.10 -2.03
CA GLU A 120 -16.95 2.44 -2.40
C GLU A 120 -15.87 2.41 -3.50
N ILE A 121 -14.91 1.47 -3.45
CA ILE A 121 -13.97 1.21 -4.58
C ILE A 121 -14.76 0.97 -5.87
N SER A 122 -15.74 0.05 -5.82
CA SER A 122 -16.55 -0.30 -6.99
C SER A 122 -17.37 0.88 -7.48
N ARG A 123 -17.88 1.73 -6.59
CA ARG A 123 -18.65 2.93 -6.92
C ARG A 123 -17.81 3.99 -7.63
N GLN A 124 -16.51 4.04 -7.34
CA GLN A 124 -15.54 4.86 -8.08
C GLN A 124 -15.16 4.25 -9.45
N GLY A 125 -15.74 3.11 -9.83
CA GLY A 125 -15.54 2.47 -11.14
C GLY A 125 -14.38 1.49 -11.20
N TYR A 126 -13.73 1.19 -10.07
CA TYR A 126 -12.60 0.26 -10.04
C TYR A 126 -13.07 -1.19 -9.93
N THR A 127 -12.51 -2.04 -10.79
CA THR A 127 -12.65 -3.50 -10.72
C THR A 127 -11.36 -4.14 -10.23
N SER A 128 -11.41 -5.40 -9.79
CA SER A 128 -10.21 -6.16 -9.42
C SER A 128 -9.16 -6.19 -10.55
N SER A 129 -9.59 -6.36 -11.80
CA SER A 129 -8.70 -6.36 -12.97
C SER A 129 -8.04 -5.00 -13.22
N MET A 130 -8.78 -3.89 -13.01
CA MET A 130 -8.21 -2.55 -13.10
C MET A 130 -7.17 -2.32 -12.01
N LEU A 131 -7.45 -2.69 -10.77
CA LEU A 131 -6.50 -2.55 -9.66
C LEU A 131 -5.23 -3.37 -9.92
N LYS A 132 -5.37 -4.62 -10.38
CA LYS A 132 -4.21 -5.45 -10.74
C LYS A 132 -3.33 -4.79 -11.81
N LYS A 133 -3.95 -4.14 -12.80
CA LYS A 133 -3.23 -3.40 -13.84
C LYS A 133 -2.57 -2.12 -13.29
N VAL A 134 -3.27 -1.37 -12.44
CA VAL A 134 -2.73 -0.16 -11.80
C VAL A 134 -1.48 -0.48 -10.98
N PHE A 135 -1.48 -1.60 -10.26
CA PHE A 135 -0.37 -2.02 -9.39
C PHE A 135 0.62 -3.00 -10.04
N GLU A 136 0.55 -3.23 -11.36
CA GLU A 136 1.37 -4.26 -12.04
C GLU A 136 2.89 -4.04 -11.87
N ASN A 137 3.30 -2.78 -11.75
CA ASN A 137 4.70 -2.40 -11.60
C ASN A 137 5.15 -2.33 -10.12
N GLU A 138 4.22 -2.45 -9.18
CA GLU A 138 4.44 -2.36 -7.75
C GLU A 138 4.36 -3.75 -7.11
N SER A 139 5.40 -4.55 -7.36
CA SER A 139 5.48 -5.95 -6.91
C SER A 139 5.18 -6.13 -5.42
N TRP A 140 5.59 -5.18 -4.58
CA TRP A 140 5.35 -5.23 -3.13
C TRP A 140 3.85 -5.15 -2.77
N VAL A 141 3.03 -4.43 -3.56
CA VAL A 141 1.57 -4.40 -3.37
C VAL A 141 0.96 -5.73 -3.79
N LEU A 142 1.44 -6.29 -4.91
CA LEU A 142 1.01 -7.61 -5.38
C LEU A 142 1.38 -8.71 -4.38
N ASP A 143 2.54 -8.62 -3.73
CA ASP A 143 2.94 -9.55 -2.67
C ASP A 143 1.97 -9.49 -1.47
N ILE A 144 1.51 -8.29 -1.08
CA ILE A 144 0.49 -8.10 -0.05
C ILE A 144 -0.84 -8.73 -0.49
N PHE A 145 -1.22 -8.50 -1.75
CA PHE A 145 -2.45 -9.06 -2.32
C PHE A 145 -2.44 -10.59 -2.29
N GLU A 146 -1.38 -11.22 -2.81
CA GLU A 146 -1.25 -12.68 -2.80
C GLU A 146 -1.19 -13.24 -1.38
N THR A 147 -0.63 -12.50 -0.42
CA THR A 147 -0.68 -12.87 0.99
C THR A 147 -2.11 -12.93 1.52
N TYR A 148 -2.93 -11.93 1.24
CA TYR A 148 -4.35 -11.93 1.66
C TYR A 148 -5.22 -12.90 0.87
N LYS A 149 -4.84 -13.23 -0.36
CA LYS A 149 -5.52 -14.22 -1.18
C LYS A 149 -5.21 -15.65 -0.73
N SER A 150 -3.98 -15.92 -0.31
CA SER A 150 -3.50 -17.25 0.11
C SER A 150 -3.73 -17.54 1.60
N LYS A 151 -3.71 -16.51 2.46
CA LYS A 151 -3.90 -16.64 3.91
C LYS A 151 -5.11 -15.82 4.35
N ASN A 152 -6.00 -16.46 5.10
CA ASN A 152 -7.12 -15.78 5.77
C ASN A 152 -6.67 -14.97 7.03
N GLU A 153 -5.37 -14.77 7.25
CA GLU A 153 -4.81 -14.19 8.48
C GLU A 153 -3.69 -13.16 8.27
N ASP A 154 -3.50 -12.36 9.33
CA ASP A 154 -2.68 -11.16 9.43
C ASP A 154 -1.18 -11.40 9.19
N CYS A 155 -0.57 -10.67 8.25
CA CYS A 155 0.87 -10.73 7.95
C CYS A 155 1.57 -9.41 8.30
N ASP A 156 2.87 -9.44 8.64
CA ASP A 156 3.61 -8.22 9.00
C ASP A 156 4.18 -7.52 7.75
N TYR A 157 3.39 -6.62 7.17
CA TYR A 157 3.61 -6.02 5.84
C TYR A 157 4.82 -5.08 5.73
N LEU A 158 5.32 -4.53 6.84
CA LEU A 158 6.50 -3.64 6.83
C LEU A 158 7.75 -4.39 6.34
N ASN A 159 7.91 -5.64 6.78
CA ASN A 159 9.04 -6.47 6.40
C ASN A 159 8.98 -6.95 4.94
N LEU A 160 7.78 -7.13 4.39
CA LEU A 160 7.57 -7.49 2.97
C LEU A 160 7.87 -6.33 2.01
N ALA A 161 7.39 -5.12 2.32
CA ALA A 161 7.63 -3.94 1.50
C ALA A 161 9.13 -3.52 1.48
N LEU A 162 9.81 -3.66 2.62
CA LEU A 162 11.23 -3.32 2.74
C LEU A 162 12.17 -4.37 2.10
N SER A 163 11.79 -5.65 2.11
CA SER A 163 12.60 -6.75 1.55
C SER A 163 12.54 -6.83 0.01
N SER A 164 11.37 -6.57 -0.59
CA SER A 164 11.20 -6.47 -2.05
C SER A 164 11.97 -5.28 -2.65
N THR A 165 12.04 -4.16 -1.91
CA THR A 165 12.82 -2.98 -2.31
C THR A 165 14.35 -3.24 -2.26
N LYS A 166 14.83 -4.03 -1.27
CA LYS A 166 16.24 -4.46 -1.21
C LYS A 166 16.63 -5.40 -2.36
N ARG A 167 15.75 -6.32 -2.78
CA ARG A 167 16.04 -7.26 -3.89
C ARG A 167 16.24 -6.57 -5.26
N LYS A 168 15.52 -5.47 -5.54
CA LYS A 168 15.74 -4.68 -6.78
C LYS A 168 17.07 -3.90 -6.77
N ARG A 169 17.62 -3.58 -5.59
CA ARG A 169 18.91 -2.88 -5.47
C ARG A 169 20.10 -3.77 -5.86
N VAL A 170 20.01 -5.08 -5.67
CA VAL A 170 21.07 -6.03 -6.07
C VAL A 170 21.11 -6.22 -7.59
N ARG A 171 19.95 -6.34 -8.25
CA ARG A 171 19.90 -6.56 -9.72
C ARG A 171 20.29 -5.35 -10.57
N LEU A 172 20.29 -4.13 -10.03
CA LEU A 172 20.76 -2.94 -10.75
C LEU A 172 22.28 -2.75 -10.64
N VAL A 173 22.95 -3.47 -9.75
CA VAL A 173 24.42 -3.42 -9.57
C VAL A 173 25.12 -4.56 -10.31
N GLU A 174 24.43 -5.67 -10.56
CA GLU A 174 24.96 -6.85 -11.29
C GLU A 174 24.72 -6.79 -12.82
N GLY A 175 24.24 -5.65 -13.34
CA GLY A 175 23.91 -5.45 -14.75
C GLY A 175 24.78 -4.39 -15.46
N PHE A 176 25.99 -4.14 -14.96
CA PHE A 176 27.02 -3.30 -15.59
C PHE A 176 28.39 -3.97 -15.45
#